data_AF-A0A368FHG8-F1
#
_entry.id   AF-A0A368FHG8-F1
#
_cell.length_a   1.000
_cell.length_b   1.000
_cell.length_c   1.000
_cell.angle_alpha   90.00
_cell.angle_beta   90.00
_cell.angle_gamma   90.00
#
_symmetry.space_group_name_H-M   'P 1'
#
loop_
_entity.id
_entity.type
_entity.pdbx_description
1 polymer ?
#
loop_
_entity_poly.entity_id
_entity_poly.type
_entity_poly.pdbx_seq_one_letter_code
_entity_poly.pdbx_strand_id
1 'polypeptide(L)'
;MCCDVLESSPRELAEYYEKLLNISDELEEKRRSQGFSATHNPDGTAIIRTSVPPENVLKHVEYEEPPKGIEVETLTDVMRRLHSLTAAEMRTLRKQVHQSGQGTKKQLRTRLRRYYRKEFSMYRMLHDGDSIPRFGNKTARHFDYLVAIDFECTCVEVIYDYPHEIIEFPAVLIDVRQMRIVDTFRTFVRPEKNLILDPFCIQLTGITQEMVDSAPVFKDEYRLLRDWMTQHSLGDTDMLS
;
A
#
# COMPACT_ATOMS: atom_id res chain seq x y z
N MET A 1 -24.05 -15.74 -5.27
CA MET A 1 -23.53 -16.54 -4.15
C MET A 1 -22.69 -15.61 -3.32
N CYS A 2 -23.28 -15.08 -2.26
CA CYS A 2 -22.59 -14.24 -1.28
C CYS A 2 -21.56 -15.09 -0.55
N CYS A 3 -20.33 -14.59 -0.41
CA CYS A 3 -19.45 -15.07 0.64
C CYS A 3 -19.93 -14.41 1.93
N ASP A 4 -20.51 -15.22 2.82
CA ASP A 4 -20.69 -14.83 4.21
C ASP A 4 -19.30 -14.77 4.84
N VAL A 5 -18.72 -13.57 4.85
CA VAL A 5 -17.59 -13.27 5.74
C VAL A 5 -18.21 -13.17 7.13
N LEU A 6 -17.91 -14.12 7.99
CA LEU A 6 -18.23 -14.02 9.42
C LEU A 6 -17.49 -12.78 9.94
N GLU A 7 -18.21 -11.66 10.04
CA GLU A 7 -17.77 -10.50 10.81
C GLU A 7 -17.62 -10.97 12.26
N SER A 8 -16.37 -11.18 12.69
CA SER A 8 -16.07 -11.37 14.11
C SER A 8 -16.55 -10.13 14.84
N SER A 9 -17.33 -10.30 15.90
CA SER A 9 -17.94 -9.14 16.55
C SER A 9 -16.84 -8.21 17.09
N PRO A 10 -17.05 -6.89 17.16
CA PRO A 10 -16.07 -5.95 17.72
C PRO A 10 -15.53 -6.36 19.10
N ARG A 11 -16.34 -7.09 19.86
CA ARG A 11 -15.99 -7.66 21.17
C ARG A 11 -15.01 -8.83 21.09
N GLU A 12 -15.17 -9.71 20.11
CA GLU A 12 -14.24 -10.83 19.88
C GLU A 12 -12.88 -10.32 19.41
N LEU A 13 -12.88 -9.27 18.58
CA LEU A 13 -11.66 -8.60 18.14
C LEU A 13 -10.93 -7.93 19.32
N ALA A 14 -11.67 -7.24 20.20
CA ALA A 14 -11.12 -6.62 21.41
C ALA A 14 -10.53 -7.66 22.38
N GLU A 15 -11.23 -8.77 22.62
CA GLU A 15 -10.74 -9.88 23.46
C GLU A 15 -9.48 -10.53 22.88
N TYR A 16 -9.38 -10.64 21.55
CA TYR A 16 -8.18 -11.11 20.87
C TYR A 16 -7.00 -10.15 21.06
N TYR A 17 -7.21 -8.83 20.92
CA TYR A 17 -6.16 -7.84 21.13
C TYR A 17 -5.66 -7.79 22.57
N GLU A 18 -6.55 -7.84 23.55
CA GLU A 18 -6.19 -7.95 24.97
C GLU A 18 -5.32 -9.19 25.23
N LYS A 19 -5.66 -10.32 24.61
CA LYS A 19 -4.87 -11.55 24.74
C LYS A 19 -3.46 -11.39 24.15
N LEU A 20 -3.31 -10.69 23.04
CA LEU A 20 -2.00 -10.39 22.44
C LEU A 20 -1.16 -9.45 23.33
N LEU A 21 -1.79 -8.45 23.96
CA LEU A 21 -1.13 -7.56 24.90
C LEU A 21 -0.61 -8.31 26.13
N ASN A 22 -1.43 -9.17 26.73
CA ASN A 22 -1.03 -9.97 27.88
C ASN A 22 0.15 -10.92 27.56
N ILE A 23 0.13 -11.56 26.39
CA ILE A 23 1.25 -12.42 25.94
C ILE A 23 2.52 -11.59 25.76
N SER A 24 2.40 -10.38 25.21
CA SER A 24 3.55 -9.47 25.05
C SER A 24 4.16 -9.10 26.41
N ASP A 25 3.33 -8.81 27.41
CA ASP A 25 3.79 -8.39 28.74
C ASP A 25 4.47 -9.56 29.49
N GLU A 26 3.92 -10.79 29.40
CA GLU A 26 4.55 -11.99 29.97
C GLU A 26 5.95 -12.27 29.35
N LEU A 27 6.11 -12.01 28.06
CA LEU A 27 7.38 -12.18 27.36
C LEU A 27 8.40 -11.09 27.77
N GLU A 28 7.95 -9.87 28.06
CA GLU A 28 8.79 -8.81 28.59
C GLU A 28 9.30 -9.11 30.01
N GLU A 29 8.46 -9.63 30.90
CA GLU A 29 8.89 -10.06 32.24
C GLU A 29 9.95 -11.16 32.18
N LYS A 30 9.79 -12.12 31.24
CA LYS A 30 10.78 -13.15 30.96
C LYS A 30 12.09 -12.59 30.41
N ARG A 31 12.05 -11.52 29.61
CA ARG A 31 13.28 -10.84 29.12
C ARG A 31 13.99 -10.04 30.21
N ARG A 32 13.23 -9.34 31.07
CA ARG A 32 13.79 -8.57 32.21
C ARG A 32 14.52 -9.49 33.19
N SER A 33 13.96 -10.68 33.45
CA SER A 33 14.61 -11.70 34.30
C SER A 33 15.87 -12.34 33.70
N GLN A 34 16.10 -12.16 32.38
CA GLN A 34 17.30 -12.65 31.67
C GLN A 34 18.39 -11.58 31.48
N GLY A 35 18.22 -10.37 32.03
CA GLY A 35 19.31 -9.38 32.14
C GLY A 35 19.64 -8.56 30.89
N PHE A 36 18.73 -8.44 29.91
CA PHE A 36 18.90 -7.52 28.78
C PHE A 36 18.62 -6.06 29.20
N SER A 37 19.58 -5.15 28.96
CA SER A 37 19.60 -3.77 29.46
C SER A 37 19.28 -2.70 28.42
N ALA A 38 18.46 -1.72 28.84
CA ALA A 38 18.42 -0.28 28.49
C ALA A 38 18.00 0.18 27.07
N THR A 39 16.80 -0.21 26.59
CA THR A 39 16.15 0.44 25.44
C THR A 39 14.91 1.29 25.82
N HIS A 40 14.66 1.52 27.11
CA HIS A 40 13.42 2.15 27.61
C HIS A 40 13.68 3.27 28.62
N ASN A 41 12.83 4.30 28.59
CA ASN A 41 12.66 5.36 29.58
C ASN A 41 12.13 4.80 30.92
N PRO A 42 12.24 5.56 32.03
CA PRO A 42 11.79 5.12 33.36
C PRO A 42 10.28 4.85 33.47
N ASP A 43 9.47 5.38 32.56
CA ASP A 43 8.03 5.15 32.46
C ASP A 43 7.67 3.91 31.62
N GLY A 44 8.68 3.16 31.14
CA GLY A 44 8.50 1.95 30.33
C GLY A 44 8.33 2.21 28.83
N THR A 45 8.38 3.47 28.37
CA THR A 45 8.38 3.78 26.92
C THR A 45 9.75 3.51 26.31
N ALA A 46 9.84 3.06 25.05
CA ALA A 46 11.13 2.92 24.38
C ALA A 46 11.81 4.28 24.19
N ILE A 47 13.15 4.34 24.22
CA ILE A 47 13.89 5.55 23.84
C ILE A 47 13.84 5.68 22.32
N ILE A 48 12.81 6.37 21.81
CA ILE A 48 12.55 6.53 20.38
C ILE A 48 13.38 7.71 19.83
N ARG A 49 14.22 7.45 18.83
CA ARG A 49 14.75 8.51 17.97
C ARG A 49 13.64 8.93 17.00
N THR A 50 13.02 10.07 17.26
CA THR A 50 11.91 10.62 16.46
C THR A 50 12.33 11.18 15.09
N SER A 51 13.62 11.30 14.83
CA SER A 51 14.14 11.70 13.52
C SER A 51 14.36 10.46 12.65
N VAL A 52 13.54 10.30 11.60
CA VAL A 52 13.80 9.34 10.52
C VAL A 52 15.15 9.71 9.88
N PRO A 53 16.15 8.81 9.85
CA PRO A 53 17.42 9.09 9.20
C PRO A 53 17.20 9.49 7.73
N PRO A 54 17.93 10.48 7.19
CA PRO A 54 17.72 10.99 5.83
C PRO A 54 17.75 9.91 4.74
N GLU A 55 18.53 8.85 4.94
CA GLU A 55 18.61 7.67 4.08
C GLU A 55 17.30 6.85 4.02
N ASN A 56 16.47 6.96 5.05
CA ASN A 56 15.22 6.20 5.21
C ASN A 56 13.98 7.02 4.86
N VAL A 57 14.14 8.32 4.56
CA VAL A 57 13.07 9.13 3.97
C VAL A 57 12.80 8.59 2.58
N LEU A 58 11.57 8.12 2.34
CA LEU A 58 11.11 7.74 1.00
C LEU A 58 11.35 8.92 0.08
N LYS A 59 12.19 8.72 -0.94
CA LYS A 59 12.44 9.77 -1.93
C LYS A 59 11.10 10.11 -2.57
N HIS A 60 10.67 11.35 -2.43
CA HIS A 60 9.55 11.87 -3.21
C HIS A 60 9.97 11.82 -4.69
N VAL A 61 9.53 10.77 -5.38
CA VAL A 61 9.63 10.71 -6.83
C VAL A 61 8.48 11.56 -7.34
N GLU A 62 8.80 12.75 -7.81
CA GLU A 62 7.82 13.56 -8.54
C GLU A 62 7.31 12.70 -9.70
N TYR A 63 6.00 12.47 -9.71
CA TYR A 63 5.39 11.65 -10.75
C TYR A 63 5.53 12.38 -12.07
N GLU A 64 6.55 12.00 -12.85
CA GLU A 64 6.61 12.36 -14.25
C GLU A 64 5.56 11.52 -14.97
N GLU A 65 4.53 12.20 -15.48
CA GLU A 65 3.52 11.60 -16.32
C GLU A 65 4.24 10.83 -17.44
N PRO A 66 4.04 9.50 -17.56
CA PRO A 66 4.82 8.69 -18.47
C PRO A 66 4.69 9.29 -19.88
N PRO A 67 5.79 9.71 -20.53
CA PRO A 67 5.71 10.33 -21.83
C PRO A 67 5.35 9.23 -22.83
N LYS A 68 4.03 9.11 -23.10
CA LYS A 68 3.35 8.39 -24.19
C LYS A 68 1.82 8.34 -23.95
N GLY A 69 1.22 9.48 -23.60
CA GLY A 69 -0.24 9.62 -23.65
C GLY A 69 -0.73 9.62 -25.10
N ILE A 70 -1.82 8.92 -25.38
CA ILE A 70 -2.53 9.08 -26.67
C ILE A 70 -2.86 10.56 -26.84
N GLU A 71 -2.65 11.12 -28.02
CA GLU A 71 -3.05 12.51 -28.27
C GLU A 71 -4.52 12.73 -27.89
N VAL A 72 -4.78 13.79 -27.15
CA VAL A 72 -6.09 14.11 -26.56
C VAL A 72 -7.21 14.09 -27.59
N GLU A 73 -6.92 14.58 -28.79
CA GLU A 73 -7.83 14.60 -29.93
C GLU A 73 -8.20 13.18 -30.38
N THR A 74 -7.20 12.30 -30.49
CA THR A 74 -7.39 10.87 -30.80
C THR A 74 -8.19 10.18 -29.70
N LEU A 75 -7.85 10.42 -28.44
CA LEU A 75 -8.53 9.85 -27.28
C LEU A 75 -10.03 10.25 -27.25
N THR A 76 -10.32 11.52 -27.50
CA THR A 76 -11.68 12.06 -27.53
C THR A 76 -12.48 11.54 -28.73
N ASP A 77 -11.88 11.47 -29.93
CA ASP A 77 -12.56 10.94 -31.13
C ASP A 77 -12.92 9.46 -30.97
N VAL A 78 -11.97 8.65 -30.47
CA VAL A 78 -12.19 7.22 -30.23
C VAL A 78 -13.33 7.00 -29.24
N MET A 79 -13.39 7.79 -28.17
CA MET A 79 -14.46 7.69 -27.18
C MET A 79 -15.83 8.10 -27.74
N ARG A 80 -15.87 9.16 -28.57
CA ARG A 80 -17.09 9.63 -29.25
C ARG A 80 -17.66 8.56 -30.20
N ARG A 81 -16.79 7.88 -30.94
CA ARG A 81 -17.16 6.95 -32.02
C ARG A 81 -16.96 5.47 -31.67
N LEU A 82 -16.67 5.14 -30.41
CA LEU A 82 -16.36 3.77 -29.97
C LEU A 82 -17.40 2.72 -30.39
N HIS A 83 -18.67 3.14 -30.51
CA HIS A 83 -19.77 2.27 -30.92
C HIS A 83 -19.83 2.02 -32.43
N SER A 84 -19.34 2.96 -33.24
CA SER A 84 -19.37 2.92 -34.70
C SER A 84 -18.05 2.49 -35.36
N LEU A 85 -16.97 2.33 -34.58
CA LEU A 85 -15.68 1.88 -35.11
C LEU A 85 -15.78 0.55 -35.89
N THR A 86 -15.11 0.51 -37.03
CA THR A 86 -14.93 -0.68 -37.86
C THR A 86 -13.83 -1.58 -37.27
N ALA A 87 -13.82 -2.85 -37.69
CA ALA A 87 -12.77 -3.77 -37.26
C ALA A 87 -11.37 -3.34 -37.77
N ALA A 88 -11.28 -2.64 -38.91
CA ALA A 88 -10.02 -2.12 -39.43
C ALA A 88 -9.48 -0.98 -38.56
N GLU A 89 -10.32 0.02 -38.27
CA GLU A 89 -9.97 1.13 -37.37
C GLU A 89 -9.56 0.62 -35.98
N MET A 90 -10.30 -0.34 -35.41
CA MET A 90 -9.94 -0.93 -34.12
C MET A 90 -8.55 -1.60 -34.12
N ARG A 91 -8.10 -2.15 -35.26
CA ARG A 91 -6.76 -2.75 -35.36
C ARG A 91 -5.67 -1.69 -35.44
N THR A 92 -5.91 -0.64 -36.22
CA THR A 92 -4.98 0.50 -36.34
C THR A 92 -4.78 1.17 -34.98
N LEU A 93 -5.86 1.49 -34.29
CA LEU A 93 -5.84 2.11 -32.96
C LEU A 93 -5.16 1.24 -31.90
N ARG A 94 -5.23 -0.10 -32.01
CA ARG A 94 -4.51 -1.02 -31.11
C ARG A 94 -3.03 -1.09 -31.41
N LYS A 95 -2.64 -1.09 -32.69
CA LYS A 95 -1.22 -1.05 -33.09
C LYS A 95 -0.52 0.22 -32.63
N GLN A 96 -1.20 1.37 -32.71
CA GLN A 96 -0.69 2.65 -32.22
C GLN A 96 -0.33 2.62 -30.73
N VAL A 97 -1.05 1.82 -29.93
CA VAL A 97 -0.83 1.66 -28.48
C VAL A 97 -0.06 0.38 -28.15
N HIS A 98 0.66 -0.17 -29.13
CA HIS A 98 1.46 -1.39 -29.04
C HIS A 98 0.71 -2.63 -28.51
N GLN A 99 -0.60 -2.69 -28.74
CA GLN A 99 -1.43 -3.86 -28.41
C GLN A 99 -1.73 -4.70 -29.65
N SER A 100 -1.91 -6.01 -29.45
CA SER A 100 -2.25 -6.96 -30.54
C SER A 100 -3.42 -6.49 -31.42
N GLY A 101 -3.39 -6.74 -32.73
CA GLY A 101 -4.52 -6.45 -33.64
C GLY A 101 -5.47 -7.64 -33.86
N GLN A 102 -5.25 -8.78 -33.21
CA GLN A 102 -5.91 -10.03 -33.57
C GLN A 102 -7.25 -10.24 -32.88
N GLY A 103 -8.13 -11.03 -33.50
CA GLY A 103 -9.43 -11.45 -32.95
C GLY A 103 -10.64 -10.85 -33.65
N THR A 104 -11.82 -11.22 -33.16
CA THR A 104 -13.12 -10.80 -33.71
C THR A 104 -13.43 -9.33 -33.39
N LYS A 105 -14.35 -8.71 -34.14
CA LYS A 105 -14.79 -7.32 -33.90
C LYS A 105 -15.24 -7.07 -32.45
N LYS A 106 -15.93 -8.05 -31.83
CA LYS A 106 -16.37 -7.98 -30.43
C LYS A 106 -15.19 -7.98 -29.45
N GLN A 107 -14.20 -8.84 -29.67
CA GLN A 107 -13.00 -8.92 -28.83
C GLN A 107 -12.14 -7.66 -28.96
N LEU A 108 -11.96 -7.16 -30.19
CA LEU A 108 -11.27 -5.90 -30.47
C LEU A 108 -11.96 -4.72 -29.76
N ARG A 109 -13.29 -4.59 -29.90
CA ARG A 109 -14.08 -3.54 -29.24
C ARG A 109 -13.96 -3.61 -27.72
N THR A 110 -13.99 -4.80 -27.13
CA THR A 110 -13.91 -4.98 -25.67
C THR A 110 -12.55 -4.51 -25.13
N ARG A 111 -11.46 -4.92 -25.77
CA ARG A 111 -10.10 -4.52 -25.35
C ARG A 111 -9.85 -3.04 -25.57
N LEU A 112 -10.26 -2.52 -26.72
CA LEU A 112 -10.12 -1.09 -27.06
C LEU A 112 -10.96 -0.24 -26.10
N ARG A 113 -12.20 -0.65 -25.80
CA ARG A 113 -13.04 -0.03 -24.78
C ARG A 113 -12.36 0.00 -23.42
N ARG A 114 -11.73 -1.09 -22.97
CA ARG A 114 -11.07 -1.16 -21.67
C ARG A 114 -9.92 -0.15 -21.59
N TYR A 115 -9.08 -0.12 -22.61
CA TYR A 115 -7.91 0.76 -22.67
C TYR A 115 -8.32 2.23 -22.81
N TYR A 116 -9.04 2.62 -23.87
CA TYR A 116 -9.41 4.02 -24.11
C TYR A 116 -10.35 4.60 -23.04
N ARG A 117 -11.18 3.78 -22.37
CA ARG A 117 -11.95 4.27 -21.20
C ARG A 117 -11.05 4.58 -20.01
N LYS A 118 -10.00 3.78 -19.79
CA LYS A 118 -9.02 4.05 -18.72
C LYS A 118 -8.31 5.37 -19.00
N GLU A 119 -7.75 5.51 -20.20
CA GLU A 119 -7.04 6.73 -20.63
C GLU A 119 -7.95 7.97 -20.60
N PHE A 120 -9.19 7.87 -21.10
CA PHE A 120 -10.14 8.99 -21.09
C PHE A 120 -10.62 9.35 -19.68
N SER A 121 -10.69 8.38 -18.77
CA SER A 121 -10.96 8.65 -17.36
C SER A 121 -9.83 9.46 -16.75
N MET A 122 -8.57 9.09 -16.99
CA MET A 122 -7.41 9.83 -16.48
C MET A 122 -7.33 11.24 -17.08
N TYR A 123 -7.50 11.38 -18.40
CA TYR A 123 -7.54 12.69 -19.08
C TYR A 123 -8.57 13.64 -18.47
N ARG A 124 -9.82 13.18 -18.27
CA ARG A 124 -10.87 13.98 -17.64
C ARG A 124 -10.58 14.31 -16.18
N MET A 125 -9.88 13.45 -15.45
CA MET A 125 -9.49 13.74 -14.07
C MET A 125 -8.45 14.88 -13.99
N LEU A 126 -7.52 14.96 -14.94
CA LEU A 126 -6.46 15.97 -14.96
C LEU A 126 -6.92 17.34 -15.49
N HIS A 127 -7.87 17.38 -16.43
CA HIS A 127 -8.19 18.61 -17.19
C HIS A 127 -9.55 19.24 -16.83
N ASP A 128 -10.47 18.47 -16.24
CA ASP A 128 -11.90 18.81 -16.16
C ASP A 128 -12.32 19.16 -14.71
N GLY A 129 -11.39 19.76 -13.96
CA GLY A 129 -11.46 20.09 -12.53
C GLY A 129 -12.87 20.15 -11.95
N ASP A 130 -13.11 19.34 -10.91
CA ASP A 130 -14.37 19.22 -10.15
C ASP A 130 -15.59 18.54 -10.81
N SER A 131 -15.54 18.15 -12.09
CA SER A 131 -16.66 17.40 -12.68
C SER A 131 -16.45 15.88 -12.62
N ILE A 132 -16.67 15.33 -11.41
CA ILE A 132 -16.76 13.88 -11.08
C ILE A 132 -17.11 13.06 -12.33
N PRO A 133 -16.31 12.06 -12.74
CA PRO A 133 -16.63 11.24 -13.89
C PRO A 133 -18.04 10.66 -13.69
N ARG A 134 -19.01 11.02 -14.55
CA ARG A 134 -20.35 10.40 -14.56
C ARG A 134 -20.30 8.87 -14.78
N PHE A 135 -19.12 8.32 -15.06
CA PHE A 135 -18.77 6.90 -14.93
C PHE A 135 -17.80 6.74 -13.75
N GLY A 136 -18.33 6.96 -12.54
CA GLY A 136 -17.57 7.26 -11.32
C GLY A 136 -16.51 6.25 -10.95
N ASN A 137 -15.39 6.78 -10.46
CA ASN A 137 -14.49 6.04 -9.60
C ASN A 137 -15.33 5.50 -8.44
N LYS A 138 -15.73 4.22 -8.49
CA LYS A 138 -16.56 3.61 -7.44
C LYS A 138 -15.88 3.71 -6.08
N THR A 139 -14.55 3.72 -6.05
CA THR A 139 -13.75 3.86 -4.84
C THR A 139 -13.98 5.22 -4.17
N ALA A 140 -14.02 6.30 -4.95
CA ALA A 140 -14.31 7.66 -4.45
C ALA A 140 -15.72 7.81 -3.85
N ARG A 141 -16.63 6.86 -4.09
CA ARG A 141 -17.96 6.84 -3.45
C ARG A 141 -17.93 6.27 -2.04
N HIS A 142 -16.88 5.54 -1.67
CA HIS A 142 -16.81 4.78 -0.41
C HIS A 142 -15.63 5.21 0.46
N PHE A 143 -14.56 5.75 -0.13
CA PHE A 143 -13.34 6.11 0.56
C PHE A 143 -12.86 7.48 0.12
N ASP A 144 -12.52 8.34 1.09
CA ASP A 144 -11.85 9.62 0.84
C ASP A 144 -10.33 9.41 0.68
N TYR A 145 -9.77 8.47 1.45
CA TYR A 145 -8.36 8.11 1.42
C TYR A 145 -8.15 6.61 1.22
N LEU A 146 -7.01 6.24 0.64
CA LEU A 146 -6.47 4.88 0.65
C LEU A 146 -5.09 4.89 1.31
N VAL A 147 -4.80 3.86 2.10
CA VAL A 147 -3.45 3.60 2.60
C VAL A 147 -2.93 2.37 1.86
N ALA A 148 -1.90 2.55 1.03
CA ALA A 148 -1.23 1.47 0.32
C ALA A 148 -0.01 1.01 1.10
N ILE A 149 0.12 -0.29 1.32
CA ILE A 149 1.17 -0.91 2.15
C ILE A 149 1.77 -2.07 1.37
N ASP A 150 3.10 -2.20 1.41
CA ASP A 150 3.85 -3.28 0.76
C ASP A 150 4.97 -3.76 1.70
N PHE A 151 4.76 -4.90 2.35
CA PHE A 151 5.70 -5.39 3.37
C PHE A 151 6.89 -6.09 2.75
N GLU A 152 8.07 -5.83 3.32
CA GLU A 152 9.19 -6.75 3.21
C GLU A 152 9.27 -7.62 4.46
N CYS A 153 9.59 -8.90 4.27
CA CYS A 153 9.64 -9.89 5.34
C CYS A 153 10.96 -10.67 5.33
N THR A 154 11.38 -11.18 6.48
CA THR A 154 12.46 -12.18 6.57
C THR A 154 12.16 -13.34 5.63
N CYS A 155 13.16 -13.87 4.93
CA CYS A 155 12.97 -15.01 4.03
C CYS A 155 14.25 -15.84 3.88
N VAL A 156 14.11 -17.05 3.32
CA VAL A 156 15.22 -17.95 2.98
C VAL A 156 14.92 -18.60 1.63
N GLU A 157 15.95 -19.06 0.92
CA GLU A 157 15.81 -19.51 -0.48
C GLU A 157 15.01 -20.82 -0.64
N VAL A 158 15.07 -21.76 0.32
CA VAL A 158 14.68 -23.17 0.09
C VAL A 158 13.61 -23.72 1.04
N ILE A 159 12.99 -22.90 1.90
CA ILE A 159 12.03 -23.38 2.91
C ILE A 159 10.64 -22.77 2.68
N TYR A 160 9.66 -23.63 2.42
CA TYR A 160 8.26 -23.22 2.17
C TYR A 160 7.48 -22.92 3.47
N ASP A 161 7.92 -23.49 4.60
CA ASP A 161 7.33 -23.29 5.93
C ASP A 161 8.27 -22.46 6.82
N TYR A 162 8.72 -21.33 6.29
CA TYR A 162 9.57 -20.41 7.02
C TYR A 162 8.69 -19.40 7.80
N PRO A 163 8.92 -19.19 9.10
CA PRO A 163 8.13 -18.25 9.89
C PRO A 163 8.55 -16.80 9.58
N HIS A 164 7.99 -16.26 8.49
CA HIS A 164 8.23 -14.89 8.03
C HIS A 164 7.83 -13.84 9.08
N GLU A 165 8.67 -12.82 9.23
CA GLU A 165 8.45 -11.65 10.09
C GLU A 165 8.64 -10.39 9.25
N ILE A 166 7.78 -9.39 9.43
CA ILE A 166 7.90 -8.10 8.74
C ILE A 166 9.21 -7.44 9.19
N ILE A 167 9.99 -6.95 8.22
CA ILE A 167 11.26 -6.23 8.42
C ILE A 167 11.26 -4.83 7.79
N GLU A 168 10.26 -4.52 6.95
CA GLU A 168 9.98 -3.16 6.49
C GLU A 168 8.47 -2.92 6.44
N PHE A 169 8.04 -1.76 6.93
CA PHE A 169 6.65 -1.32 6.92
C PHE A 169 6.51 0.06 6.24
N PRO A 170 6.45 0.11 4.90
CA PRO A 170 6.11 1.32 4.17
C PRO A 170 4.60 1.46 4.01
N ALA A 171 4.08 2.68 4.20
CA ALA A 171 2.69 3.04 3.95
C ALA A 171 2.60 4.36 3.19
N VAL A 172 1.69 4.43 2.21
CA VAL A 172 1.45 5.63 1.39
C VAL A 172 -0.01 6.04 1.50
N LEU A 173 -0.24 7.27 1.97
CA LEU A 173 -1.58 7.87 2.03
C LEU A 173 -1.91 8.52 0.69
N ILE A 174 -3.04 8.13 0.10
CA ILE A 174 -3.50 8.58 -1.20
C ILE A 174 -4.87 9.24 -1.04
N ASP A 175 -4.99 10.49 -1.46
CA ASP A 175 -6.30 11.17 -1.60
C ASP A 175 -7.00 10.63 -2.85
N VAL A 176 -8.16 10.00 -2.68
CA VAL A 176 -8.88 9.34 -3.77
C VAL A 176 -9.52 10.34 -4.74
N ARG A 177 -9.86 11.54 -4.25
CA ARG A 177 -10.51 12.58 -5.05
C ARG A 177 -9.48 13.31 -5.89
N GLN A 178 -8.36 13.66 -5.28
CA GLN A 178 -7.26 14.39 -5.90
C GLN A 178 -6.26 13.47 -6.60
N MET A 179 -6.33 12.15 -6.38
CA MET A 179 -5.45 11.13 -6.94
C MET A 179 -3.96 11.42 -6.72
N ARG A 180 -3.62 11.97 -5.56
CA ARG A 180 -2.25 12.31 -5.20
C ARG A 180 -1.84 11.64 -3.91
N ILE A 181 -0.53 11.43 -3.78
CA ILE A 181 0.07 11.08 -2.51
C ILE A 181 -0.04 12.31 -1.59
N VAL A 182 -0.56 12.07 -0.39
CA VAL A 182 -0.72 13.11 0.64
C VAL A 182 0.44 13.04 1.60
N ASP A 183 0.81 11.82 2.00
CA ASP A 183 1.89 11.59 2.95
C ASP A 183 2.41 10.15 2.82
N THR A 184 3.58 9.91 3.40
CA THR A 184 4.23 8.60 3.42
C THR A 184 4.80 8.30 4.80
N PHE A 185 4.62 7.06 5.23
CA PHE A 185 5.22 6.50 6.43
C PHE A 185 6.15 5.37 6.04
N ARG A 186 7.29 5.23 6.72
CA ARG A 186 8.21 4.12 6.53
C ARG A 186 9.02 3.90 7.79
N THR A 187 9.15 2.64 8.19
CA THR A 187 10.15 2.22 9.15
C THR A 187 10.59 0.79 8.86
N PHE A 188 11.80 0.45 9.28
CA PHE A 188 12.20 -0.95 9.41
C PHE A 188 11.58 -1.54 10.68
N VAL A 189 11.56 -2.86 10.75
CA VAL A 189 11.06 -3.62 11.89
C VAL A 189 12.10 -4.65 12.29
N ARG A 190 12.39 -4.72 13.59
CA ARG A 190 13.28 -5.73 14.13
C ARG A 190 12.51 -7.04 14.31
N PRO A 191 12.91 -8.14 13.63
CA PRO A 191 12.31 -9.45 13.86
C PRO A 191 12.65 -9.93 15.28
N GLU A 192 11.84 -10.85 15.82
CA GLU A 192 12.04 -11.38 17.18
C GLU A 192 12.30 -12.90 17.22
N LYS A 193 11.90 -13.64 16.17
CA LYS A 193 12.17 -15.08 16.04
C LYS A 193 13.44 -15.33 15.23
N ASN A 194 13.57 -14.71 14.07
CA ASN A 194 14.71 -14.86 13.16
C ASN A 194 15.53 -13.56 13.17
N LEU A 195 16.28 -13.34 14.26
CA LEU A 195 17.02 -12.10 14.48
C LEU A 195 18.08 -11.81 13.41
N ILE A 196 18.67 -12.86 12.83
CA ILE A 196 19.71 -12.76 11.83
C ILE A 196 19.10 -12.96 10.44
N LEU A 197 19.20 -11.94 9.59
CA LEU A 197 18.73 -11.99 8.22
C LEU A 197 19.60 -12.96 7.40
N ASP A 198 18.94 -13.81 6.62
CA ASP A 198 19.62 -14.68 5.68
C ASP A 198 20.28 -13.84 4.57
N PRO A 199 21.48 -14.20 4.08
CA PRO A 199 22.12 -13.50 2.96
C PRO A 199 21.23 -13.36 1.72
N PHE A 200 20.38 -14.35 1.44
CA PHE A 200 19.40 -14.29 0.35
C PHE A 200 18.38 -13.17 0.59
N CYS A 201 17.86 -13.05 1.81
CA CYS A 201 16.91 -11.99 2.19
C CYS A 201 17.52 -10.60 2.05
N ILE A 202 18.76 -10.43 2.51
CA ILE A 202 19.52 -9.18 2.35
C ILE A 202 19.72 -8.85 0.88
N GLN A 203 20.10 -9.84 0.07
CA GLN A 203 20.31 -9.65 -1.38
C GLN A 203 19.01 -9.29 -2.10
N LEU A 204 17.88 -9.91 -1.72
CA LEU A 204 16.59 -9.73 -2.37
C LEU A 204 15.98 -8.35 -2.04
N THR A 205 16.02 -7.95 -0.77
CA THR A 205 15.35 -6.75 -0.26
C THR A 205 16.26 -5.52 -0.23
N GLY A 206 17.58 -5.72 -0.14
CA GLY A 206 18.57 -4.66 0.10
C GLY A 206 18.64 -4.19 1.56
N ILE A 207 17.86 -4.77 2.47
CA ILE A 207 17.82 -4.41 3.90
C ILE A 207 18.99 -5.08 4.61
N THR A 208 19.80 -4.29 5.31
CA THR A 208 20.96 -4.81 6.04
C THR A 208 20.61 -5.23 7.45
N GLN A 209 21.46 -6.05 8.06
CA GLN A 209 21.31 -6.45 9.47
C GLN A 209 21.28 -5.24 10.42
N GLU A 210 22.12 -4.23 10.18
CA GLU A 210 22.19 -3.02 11.00
C GLU A 210 20.88 -2.21 10.97
N MET A 211 20.20 -2.19 9.81
CA MET A 211 18.91 -1.52 9.65
C MET A 211 17.83 -2.14 10.53
N VAL A 212 17.76 -3.48 10.60
CA VAL A 212 16.78 -4.17 11.44
C VAL A 212 17.20 -4.22 12.91
N ASP A 213 18.49 -4.28 13.23
CA ASP A 213 18.98 -4.31 14.61
C ASP A 213 18.63 -3.04 15.38
N SER A 214 18.69 -1.90 14.69
CA SER A 214 18.39 -0.57 15.23
C SER A 214 16.91 -0.18 15.16
N ALA A 215 16.07 -1.02 14.53
CA ALA A 215 14.66 -0.76 14.32
C ALA A 215 13.78 -1.05 15.56
N PRO A 216 12.58 -0.44 15.65
CA PRO A 216 11.58 -0.84 16.63
C PRO A 216 11.11 -2.28 16.37
N VAL A 217 10.61 -2.95 17.43
CA VAL A 217 9.87 -4.20 17.26
C VAL A 217 8.48 -3.91 16.68
N PHE A 218 7.82 -4.92 16.12
CA PHE A 218 6.54 -4.75 15.42
C PHE A 218 5.45 -4.05 16.26
N LYS A 219 5.37 -4.34 17.57
CA LYS A 219 4.40 -3.68 18.47
C LYS A 219 4.57 -2.16 18.52
N ASP A 220 5.81 -1.69 18.52
CA ASP A 220 6.12 -0.27 18.58
C ASP A 220 6.00 0.38 17.20
N GLU A 221 6.39 -0.31 16.14
CA GLU A 221 6.12 0.12 14.77
C GLU A 221 4.62 0.36 14.55
N TYR A 222 3.77 -0.60 14.94
CA TYR A 222 2.33 -0.50 14.77
C TYR A 222 1.74 0.71 15.51
N ARG A 223 2.29 1.07 16.67
CA ARG A 223 1.92 2.30 17.39
C ARG A 223 2.28 3.55 16.56
N LEU A 224 3.47 3.59 15.98
CA LEU A 224 3.90 4.69 15.11
C LEU A 224 2.99 4.83 13.87
N LEU A 225 2.62 3.72 13.24
CA LEU A 225 1.66 3.72 12.13
C LEU A 225 0.31 4.30 12.58
N ARG A 226 -0.20 3.88 13.73
CA ARG A 226 -1.48 4.39 14.27
C ARG A 226 -1.42 5.88 14.57
N ASP A 227 -0.32 6.36 15.15
CA ASP A 227 -0.13 7.78 15.42
C ASP A 227 -0.09 8.58 14.12
N TRP A 228 0.62 8.08 13.11
CA TRP A 228 0.65 8.67 11.77
C TRP A 228 -0.76 8.70 11.13
N MET A 229 -1.53 7.61 11.21
CA MET A 229 -2.92 7.59 10.72
C MET A 229 -3.82 8.59 11.46
N THR A 230 -3.63 8.72 12.78
CA THR A 230 -4.41 9.65 13.62
C THR A 230 -4.13 11.10 13.27
N GLN A 231 -2.88 11.46 12.93
CA GLN A 231 -2.53 12.80 12.45
C GLN A 231 -3.31 13.21 11.18
N HIS A 232 -3.68 12.22 10.36
CA HIS A 232 -4.51 12.40 9.16
C HIS A 232 -6.01 12.17 9.41
N SER A 233 -6.43 12.04 10.68
CA SER A 233 -7.82 11.74 11.06
C SER A 233 -8.38 10.46 10.40
N LEU A 234 -7.52 9.45 10.23
CA LEU A 234 -7.89 8.15 9.67
C LEU A 234 -8.15 7.14 10.79
N GLY A 235 -9.23 6.37 10.67
CA GLY A 235 -9.69 5.40 11.68
C GLY A 235 -10.95 5.86 12.41
N ASP A 236 -11.53 4.98 13.24
CA ASP A 236 -12.78 5.28 13.93
C ASP A 236 -12.60 6.38 14.98
N THR A 237 -13.50 7.36 14.94
CA THR A 237 -13.56 8.47 15.91
C THR A 237 -14.22 8.05 17.23
N ASP A 238 -14.80 6.85 17.31
CA ASP A 238 -15.73 6.43 18.37
C ASP A 238 -15.27 5.18 19.15
N MET A 239 -14.06 5.18 19.71
CA MET A 239 -13.62 4.14 20.67
C MET A 239 -12.92 4.70 21.92
N LEU A 240 -13.22 5.94 22.30
CA LEU A 240 -12.85 6.51 23.61
C LEU A 240 -13.96 7.47 24.09
N SER A 241 -15.11 6.91 24.49
CA SER A 241 -16.09 7.57 25.36
C SER A 241 -16.63 6.59 26.39
#